data_AF-A0A4R5TY78-F1
#
_entry.id   AF-A0A4R5TY78-F1
#
_cell.length_a   1.000
_cell.length_b   1.000
_cell.length_c   1.000
_cell.angle_alpha   90.00
_cell.angle_beta   90.00
_cell.angle_gamma   90.00
#
_symmetry.space_group_name_H-M   'P 1'
#
loop_
_entity.id
_entity.type
_entity.pdbx_description
1 polymer ?
#
loop_
_entity_poly.entity_id
_entity_poly.type
_entity_poly.pdbx_seq_one_letter_code
_entity_poly.pdbx_strand_id
1 'polypeptide(L)'
;MGARVKTISDEMLVAGGVHELDPELLITTAQAAMLLGCAVSGMAERKRSGRPPLPRQPGGRGTKVSYLLGEVLAARRSAAAPSNVAAKKAQQDHVRGFSTFTSFLAEGYLLDQWPFVIARGRPVDFIGSLAMGLSDENSCLWLTLGQYLDELKLSAASDEAASLNFRLERETDEALGPSRAPARI
;
A
#
# COMPACT_ATOMS: atom_id res chain seq x y z
N MET A 1 -22.72 4.79 -13.53
CA MET A 1 -22.35 5.39 -12.23
C MET A 1 -20.93 4.98 -11.92
N GLY A 2 -19.96 5.90 -11.94
CA GLY A 2 -18.58 5.58 -11.55
C GLY A 2 -18.53 5.33 -10.03
N ALA A 3 -17.98 4.20 -9.61
CA ALA A 3 -17.75 3.92 -8.19
C ALA A 3 -16.88 5.04 -7.60
N ARG A 4 -17.34 5.66 -6.50
CA ARG A 4 -16.57 6.69 -5.81
C ARG A 4 -15.32 6.06 -5.22
N VAL A 5 -14.15 6.59 -5.56
CA VAL A 5 -12.87 6.15 -4.98
C VAL A 5 -12.74 6.79 -3.59
N LYS A 6 -12.54 5.96 -2.57
CA LYS A 6 -12.32 6.43 -1.19
C LYS A 6 -10.99 7.19 -1.08
N THR A 7 -10.95 8.17 -0.20
CA THR A 7 -9.80 9.05 0.00
C THR A 7 -9.41 9.06 1.46
N ILE A 8 -8.11 8.97 1.75
CA ILE A 8 -7.57 9.11 3.12
C ILE A 8 -7.93 10.49 3.64
N SER A 9 -8.45 10.66 4.86
CA SER A 9 -8.81 11.98 5.38
C SER A 9 -7.58 12.83 5.73
N ASP A 10 -7.74 14.15 5.84
CA ASP A 10 -6.63 15.01 6.28
C ASP A 10 -6.26 14.74 7.75
N GLU A 11 -7.24 14.37 8.60
CA GLU A 11 -6.94 14.00 10.00
C GLU A 11 -6.03 12.77 10.07
N MET A 12 -6.25 11.77 9.20
CA MET A 12 -5.38 10.59 9.11
C MET A 12 -3.95 10.94 8.69
N LEU A 13 -3.79 11.86 7.73
CA LEU A 13 -2.45 12.29 7.29
C LEU A 13 -1.70 13.03 8.39
N VAL A 14 -2.40 13.90 9.13
CA VAL A 14 -1.83 14.66 10.24
C VAL A 14 -1.49 13.73 11.41
N ALA A 15 -2.44 12.92 11.87
CA ALA A 15 -2.25 12.04 13.03
C ALA A 15 -1.23 10.92 12.74
N GLY A 16 -1.09 10.50 11.48
CA GLY A 16 -0.09 9.54 11.05
C GLY A 16 1.29 10.15 10.72
N GLY A 17 1.50 11.45 10.94
CA GLY A 17 2.80 12.09 10.76
C GLY A 17 3.29 12.16 9.30
N VAL A 18 2.39 12.07 8.31
CA VAL A 18 2.78 12.06 6.88
C VAL A 18 3.50 13.35 6.48
N HIS A 19 3.16 14.47 7.12
CA HIS A 19 3.78 15.77 6.88
C HIS A 19 5.19 15.90 7.46
N GLU A 20 5.62 14.97 8.30
CA GLU A 20 6.96 14.92 8.91
C GLU A 20 7.92 14.04 8.09
N LEU A 21 7.40 13.26 7.13
CA LEU A 21 8.20 12.47 6.21
C LEU A 21 8.95 13.35 5.22
N ASP A 22 10.08 12.84 4.72
CA ASP A 22 10.88 13.50 3.69
C ASP A 22 10.01 13.76 2.43
N PRO A 23 9.84 15.02 1.97
CA PRO A 23 9.07 15.32 0.77
C PRO A 23 9.68 14.73 -0.51
N GLU A 24 10.98 14.44 -0.52
CA GLU A 24 11.67 13.80 -1.65
C GLU A 24 11.52 12.28 -1.66
N LEU A 25 10.82 11.72 -0.68
CA LEU A 25 10.53 10.29 -0.62
C LEU A 25 9.76 9.84 -1.86
N LEU A 26 10.29 8.82 -2.53
CA LEU A 26 9.68 8.21 -3.69
C LEU A 26 8.65 7.16 -3.28
N ILE A 27 7.40 7.39 -3.66
CA ILE A 27 6.29 6.47 -3.44
C ILE A 27 5.83 5.82 -4.75
N THR A 28 5.20 4.66 -4.63
CA THR A 28 4.67 3.87 -5.76
C THR A 28 3.48 4.57 -6.41
N THR A 29 3.13 4.12 -7.62
CA THR A 29 1.92 4.62 -8.31
C THR A 29 0.65 4.31 -7.50
N ALA A 30 0.57 3.14 -6.87
CA ALA A 30 -0.58 2.75 -6.05
C ALA A 30 -0.73 3.63 -4.80
N GLN A 31 0.38 3.94 -4.11
CA GLN A 31 0.37 4.84 -2.97
C GLN A 31 -0.01 6.28 -3.36
N ALA A 32 0.52 6.79 -4.47
CA ALA A 32 0.16 8.10 -4.97
C ALA A 32 -1.34 8.19 -5.34
N ALA A 33 -1.87 7.16 -5.99
CA ALA A 33 -3.29 7.08 -6.35
C ALA A 33 -4.20 7.05 -5.10
N MET A 34 -3.82 6.28 -4.07
CA MET A 34 -4.54 6.22 -2.79
C MET A 34 -4.57 7.58 -2.07
N LEU A 35 -3.44 8.28 -2.02
CA LEU A 35 -3.35 9.62 -1.41
C LEU A 35 -4.20 10.66 -2.15
N LEU A 36 -4.28 10.56 -3.49
CA LEU A 36 -5.04 11.46 -4.34
C LEU A 36 -6.53 11.08 -4.47
N GLY A 37 -6.95 9.95 -3.90
CA GLY A 37 -8.33 9.48 -4.00
C GLY A 37 -8.74 9.11 -5.42
N CYS A 38 -7.84 8.56 -6.24
CA CYS A 38 -8.16 8.14 -7.60
C CYS A 38 -7.70 6.71 -7.88
N ALA A 39 -8.19 6.13 -8.98
CA ALA A 39 -7.70 4.83 -9.44
C ALA A 39 -6.27 4.95 -10.00
N VAL A 40 -5.50 3.86 -9.96
CA VAL A 40 -4.15 3.78 -10.55
C VAL A 40 -4.16 4.15 -12.05
N SER A 41 -5.19 3.74 -12.79
CA SER A 41 -5.37 4.14 -14.20
C SER A 41 -5.53 5.66 -14.38
N GLY A 42 -6.09 6.35 -13.38
CA GLY A 42 -6.19 7.82 -13.36
C GLY A 42 -4.84 8.53 -13.28
N MET A 43 -3.80 7.86 -12.76
CA MET A 43 -2.44 8.41 -12.75
C MET A 43 -1.83 8.48 -14.16
N ALA A 44 -2.14 7.51 -15.02
CA ALA A 44 -1.72 7.53 -16.42
C ALA A 44 -2.36 8.70 -17.19
N GLU A 45 -3.62 9.01 -16.88
CA GLU A 45 -4.32 10.18 -17.45
C GLU A 45 -3.67 11.50 -17.01
N ARG A 46 -3.33 11.63 -15.72
CA ARG A 46 -2.62 12.80 -15.19
C ARG A 46 -1.28 13.00 -15.89
N LYS A 47 -0.52 11.92 -16.08
CA LYS A 47 0.73 11.94 -16.84
C LYS A 47 0.50 12.45 -18.28
N ARG A 48 -0.50 11.91 -18.98
CA ARG A 48 -0.80 12.29 -20.36
C ARG A 48 -1.21 13.76 -20.50
N SER A 49 -1.98 14.25 -19.52
CA SER A 49 -2.45 15.64 -19.47
C SER A 49 -1.44 16.63 -18.87
N GLY A 50 -0.26 16.17 -18.43
CA GLY A 50 0.74 17.01 -17.78
C GLY A 50 0.31 17.54 -16.41
N ARG A 51 -0.71 16.95 -15.78
CA ARG A 51 -1.23 17.38 -14.48
C ARG A 51 -0.35 16.81 -13.35
N PRO A 52 0.07 17.64 -12.37
CA PRO A 52 0.84 17.15 -11.23
C PRO A 52 0.04 16.17 -10.34
N PRO A 53 0.72 15.28 -9.58
CA PRO A 53 2.17 15.09 -9.54
C PRO A 53 2.70 14.37 -10.78
N LEU A 54 3.93 14.68 -11.21
CA LEU A 54 4.51 14.06 -12.40
C LEU A 54 5.38 12.85 -12.01
N PRO A 55 5.36 11.77 -12.79
CA PRO A 55 6.17 10.60 -12.50
C PRO A 55 7.66 10.91 -12.64
N ARG A 56 8.44 10.47 -11.67
CA ARG A 56 9.90 10.39 -11.70
C ARG A 56 10.31 8.98 -12.15
N GLN A 57 11.37 8.91 -12.96
CA GLN A 57 12.01 7.67 -13.38
C GLN A 57 13.48 7.73 -12.96
N PRO A 58 13.84 7.21 -11.78
CA PRO A 58 15.16 7.42 -11.19
C PRO A 58 16.34 6.72 -11.91
N GLY A 59 16.17 6.14 -13.11
CA GLY A 59 17.32 5.55 -13.83
C GLY A 59 17.13 5.27 -15.33
N GLY A 60 16.42 6.14 -16.06
CA GLY A 60 16.29 6.02 -17.51
C GLY A 60 15.20 5.04 -17.98
N ARG A 61 15.15 4.76 -19.30
CA ARG A 61 14.08 3.97 -19.93
C ARG A 61 13.98 2.58 -19.31
N GLY A 62 12.79 2.23 -18.82
CA GLY A 62 12.51 0.92 -18.20
C GLY A 62 12.61 0.91 -16.67
N THR A 63 13.03 2.02 -16.04
CA THR A 63 12.96 2.13 -14.57
C THR A 63 11.56 2.37 -14.05
N LYS A 64 11.34 1.87 -12.84
CA LYS A 64 10.10 1.93 -12.08
C LYS A 64 9.59 3.37 -11.98
N VAL A 65 8.28 3.54 -12.17
CA VAL A 65 7.64 4.85 -12.05
C VAL A 65 7.41 5.15 -10.58
N SER A 66 7.90 6.29 -10.12
CA SER A 66 7.72 6.73 -8.73
C SER A 66 7.25 8.18 -8.70
N TYR A 67 6.70 8.61 -7.58
CA TYR A 67 6.24 9.98 -7.37
C TYR A 67 6.87 10.53 -6.11
N LEU A 68 7.21 11.82 -6.10
CA LEU A 68 7.66 12.49 -4.88
C LEU A 68 6.46 12.70 -3.97
N LEU A 69 6.60 12.29 -2.70
CA LEU A 69 5.54 12.45 -1.70
C LEU A 69 5.11 13.92 -1.58
N GLY A 70 6.07 14.85 -1.56
CA GLY A 70 5.81 16.29 -1.48
C GLY A 70 4.94 16.81 -2.64
N GLU A 71 5.20 16.38 -3.87
CA GLU A 71 4.39 16.76 -5.04
C GLU A 71 2.97 16.17 -4.97
N VAL A 72 2.84 14.94 -4.50
CA VAL A 72 1.54 14.26 -4.34
C VAL A 72 0.68 15.00 -3.30
N LEU A 73 1.26 15.34 -2.16
CA LEU A 73 0.59 16.11 -1.11
C LEU A 73 0.24 17.53 -1.57
N ALA A 74 1.12 18.18 -2.33
CA ALA A 74 0.84 19.49 -2.92
C ALA A 74 -0.34 19.42 -3.90
N ALA A 75 -0.34 18.44 -4.82
CA ALA A 75 -1.42 18.24 -5.77
C ALA A 75 -2.76 17.92 -5.09
N ARG A 76 -2.74 17.17 -3.99
CA ARG A 76 -3.93 16.92 -3.15
C ARG A 76 -4.47 18.22 -2.56
N ARG A 77 -3.62 19.06 -1.96
CA ARG A 77 -4.02 20.38 -1.43
C ARG A 77 -4.62 21.29 -2.51
N SER A 78 -4.00 21.34 -3.68
CA SER A 78 -4.51 22.11 -4.82
C SER A 78 -5.85 21.61 -5.34
N ALA A 79 -6.12 20.30 -5.26
CA ALA A 79 -7.41 19.71 -5.62
C ALA A 79 -8.49 19.90 -4.55
N ALA A 80 -8.10 20.09 -3.28
CA ALA A 80 -8.99 20.37 -2.16
C ALA A 80 -9.44 21.86 -2.08
N ALA A 81 -8.91 22.73 -2.94
CA ALA A 81 -9.36 24.12 -3.03
C ALA A 81 -10.87 24.17 -3.40
N PRO A 82 -11.68 24.99 -2.70
CA PRO A 82 -13.10 24.74 -2.55
C PRO A 82 -13.89 25.06 -3.82
N SER A 83 -14.44 24.03 -4.47
CA SER A 83 -15.68 24.19 -5.24
C SER A 83 -16.79 23.34 -4.60
N ASN A 84 -17.77 24.05 -4.06
CA ASN A 84 -19.09 23.60 -3.61
C ASN A 84 -19.19 22.74 -2.34
N VAL A 85 -20.06 23.25 -1.46
CA VAL A 85 -20.59 22.67 -0.20
C VAL A 85 -21.04 21.20 -0.34
N ALA A 86 -21.34 20.73 -1.55
CA ALA A 86 -21.66 19.34 -1.86
C ALA A 86 -20.45 18.36 -1.72
N ALA A 87 -19.22 18.81 -1.98
CA ALA A 87 -18.01 18.00 -1.82
C ALA A 87 -17.67 17.75 -0.35
N LYS A 88 -17.88 18.76 0.52
CA LYS A 88 -17.74 18.62 1.98
C LYS A 88 -18.73 17.61 2.57
N LYS A 89 -19.97 17.57 2.06
CA LYS A 89 -20.99 16.61 2.51
C LYS A 89 -20.71 15.18 2.00
N ALA A 90 -20.10 15.02 0.83
CA ALA A 90 -19.70 13.71 0.30
C ALA A 90 -18.42 13.14 0.98
N GLN A 91 -17.59 14.00 1.56
CA GLN A 91 -16.42 13.60 2.37
C GLN A 91 -16.84 13.10 3.76
N GLN A 92 -18.06 13.42 4.21
CA GLN A 92 -18.64 13.03 5.51
C GLN A 92 -19.29 11.64 5.54
N ASP A 93 -19.40 10.91 4.42
CA ASP A 93 -19.94 9.53 4.40
C ASP A 93 -18.94 8.46 4.92
N HIS A 94 -17.83 8.87 5.55
CA HIS A 94 -16.84 7.93 6.06
C HIS A 94 -17.32 7.28 7.36
N VAL A 95 -17.22 5.93 7.39
CA VAL A 95 -16.53 5.11 8.40
C VAL A 95 -16.16 5.88 9.66
N ARG A 96 -16.44 5.33 10.86
CA ARG A 96 -15.95 5.90 12.14
C ARG A 96 -14.59 6.57 11.95
N GLY A 97 -14.48 7.85 12.34
CA GLY A 97 -13.35 8.72 12.02
C GLY A 97 -12.07 8.37 12.77
N PHE A 98 -11.50 7.19 12.51
CA PHE A 98 -10.21 6.79 13.04
C PHE A 98 -9.13 7.66 12.38
N SER A 99 -8.34 8.33 13.21
CA SER A 99 -7.20 9.12 12.74
C SER A 99 -5.90 8.31 12.73
N THR A 100 -5.83 7.20 13.49
CA THR A 100 -4.63 6.34 13.58
C THR A 100 -4.97 4.87 13.45
N PHE A 101 -4.02 4.08 12.93
CA PHE A 101 -4.19 2.63 12.78
C PHE A 101 -4.41 1.94 14.13
N THR A 102 -3.71 2.40 15.18
CA THR A 102 -3.89 1.89 16.54
C THR A 102 -5.33 2.10 17.03
N SER A 103 -5.92 3.29 16.80
CA SER A 103 -7.33 3.55 17.15
C SER A 103 -8.30 2.65 16.37
N PHE A 104 -8.02 2.42 15.08
CA PHE A 104 -8.81 1.51 14.25
C PHE A 104 -8.78 0.07 14.79
N LEU A 105 -7.62 -0.43 15.22
CA LEU A 105 -7.52 -1.77 15.80
C LEU A 105 -8.18 -1.90 17.18
N ALA A 106 -8.11 -0.84 18.00
CA ALA A 106 -8.62 -0.87 19.36
C ALA A 106 -10.15 -0.69 19.43
N GLU A 107 -10.71 0.14 18.56
CA GLU A 107 -12.09 0.62 18.64
C GLU A 107 -12.94 0.30 17.40
N GLY A 108 -12.32 -0.26 16.35
CA GLY A 108 -12.98 -0.62 15.11
C GLY A 108 -13.94 -1.79 15.23
N TYR A 109 -15.07 -1.70 14.54
CA TYR A 109 -15.95 -2.84 14.28
C TYR A 109 -15.53 -3.58 13.01
N LEU A 110 -16.04 -4.80 12.83
CA LEU A 110 -15.66 -5.69 11.72
C LEU A 110 -15.90 -5.10 10.31
N LEU A 111 -16.82 -4.13 10.19
CA LEU A 111 -17.16 -3.46 8.93
C LEU A 111 -16.45 -2.11 8.76
N ASP A 112 -15.80 -1.59 9.80
CA ASP A 112 -15.01 -0.37 9.69
C ASP A 112 -13.80 -0.62 8.80
N GLN A 113 -13.40 0.40 8.07
CA GLN A 113 -12.38 0.28 7.03
C GLN A 113 -11.15 1.14 7.29
N TRP A 114 -10.02 0.64 6.83
CA TRP A 114 -8.74 1.31 6.91
C TRP A 114 -7.94 1.11 5.62
N PRO A 115 -7.11 2.07 5.19
CA PRO A 115 -6.24 1.90 4.04
C PRO A 115 -5.04 1.01 4.39
N PHE A 116 -4.76 0.03 3.53
CA PHE A 116 -3.62 -0.88 3.65
C PHE A 116 -2.80 -0.91 2.37
N VAL A 117 -1.55 -1.32 2.53
CA VAL A 117 -0.73 -1.87 1.45
C VAL A 117 -0.59 -3.37 1.63
N ILE A 118 -0.81 -4.15 0.57
CA ILE A 118 -0.49 -5.57 0.56
C ILE A 118 0.96 -5.71 0.12
N ALA A 119 1.85 -5.89 1.10
CA ALA A 119 3.28 -6.07 0.87
C ALA A 119 3.68 -7.50 1.16
N ARG A 120 4.20 -8.22 0.15
CA ARG A 120 4.59 -9.65 0.27
C ARG A 120 3.45 -10.52 0.83
N GLY A 121 2.23 -10.29 0.36
CA GLY A 121 1.04 -11.04 0.81
C GLY A 121 0.53 -10.66 2.21
N ARG A 122 1.11 -9.64 2.86
CA ARG A 122 0.68 -9.17 4.18
C ARG A 122 0.06 -7.78 4.12
N PRO A 123 -1.09 -7.54 4.77
CA PRO A 123 -1.63 -6.20 4.91
C PRO A 123 -0.79 -5.40 5.92
N VAL A 124 -0.31 -4.25 5.49
CA VAL A 124 0.45 -3.30 6.29
C VAL A 124 -0.31 -1.98 6.32
N ASP A 125 -0.33 -1.31 7.47
CA ASP A 125 -0.87 0.05 7.59
C ASP A 125 -0.34 0.96 6.49
N PHE A 126 -1.24 1.61 5.75
CA PHE A 126 -0.85 2.42 4.61
C PHE A 126 0.08 3.57 5.01
N ILE A 127 -0.18 4.23 6.13
CA ILE A 127 0.60 5.42 6.52
C ILE A 127 2.03 5.01 6.90
N GLY A 128 2.19 4.00 7.75
CA GLY A 128 3.48 3.40 8.08
C GLY A 128 4.22 2.85 6.86
N SER A 129 3.49 2.40 5.83
CA SER A 129 4.09 1.86 4.60
C SER A 129 4.84 2.90 3.75
N LEU A 130 4.52 4.19 3.89
CA LEU A 130 5.10 5.23 3.04
C LEU A 130 6.63 5.26 3.15
N ALA A 131 7.18 5.01 4.34
CA ALA A 131 8.62 4.99 4.61
C ALA A 131 9.33 3.66 4.26
N MET A 132 8.59 2.62 3.83
CA MET A 132 9.13 1.24 3.71
C MET A 132 9.84 0.92 2.38
N GLY A 133 9.99 1.88 1.47
CA GLY A 133 10.70 1.66 0.20
C GLY A 133 10.07 0.56 -0.67
N LEU A 134 8.75 0.60 -0.85
CA LEU A 134 7.96 -0.49 -1.44
C LEU A 134 8.11 -0.63 -2.96
N SER A 135 7.87 -1.85 -3.49
CA SER A 135 7.74 -2.20 -4.92
C SER A 135 6.38 -1.79 -5.51
N ASP A 136 6.30 -1.65 -6.85
CA ASP A 136 5.05 -1.36 -7.60
C ASP A 136 4.15 -2.60 -7.72
N GLU A 137 4.68 -3.78 -7.38
CA GLU A 137 3.91 -5.03 -7.28
C GLU A 137 2.96 -5.01 -6.07
N ASN A 138 3.20 -4.12 -5.11
CA ASN A 138 2.35 -3.98 -3.94
C ASN A 138 1.07 -3.23 -4.31
N SER A 139 -0.07 -3.76 -3.89
CA SER A 139 -1.38 -3.14 -4.10
C SER A 139 -1.80 -2.33 -2.87
N CYS A 140 -2.57 -1.26 -3.08
CA CYS A 140 -3.15 -0.46 -2.01
C CYS A 140 -4.67 -0.65 -2.02
N LEU A 141 -5.25 -1.01 -0.88
CA LEU A 141 -6.67 -1.38 -0.76
C LEU A 141 -7.28 -0.79 0.51
N TRP A 142 -8.60 -0.58 0.49
CA TRP A 142 -9.37 -0.35 1.71
C TRP A 142 -9.93 -1.69 2.17
N LEU A 143 -9.48 -2.18 3.32
CA LEU A 143 -9.98 -3.41 3.91
C LEU A 143 -10.86 -3.08 5.12
N THR A 144 -11.90 -3.87 5.33
CA THR A 144 -12.58 -3.85 6.63
C THR A 144 -11.71 -4.50 7.70
N LEU A 145 -11.99 -4.25 8.98
CA LEU A 145 -11.28 -4.92 10.07
C LEU A 145 -11.41 -6.45 9.96
N GLY A 146 -12.60 -6.96 9.60
CA GLY A 146 -12.79 -8.39 9.34
C GLY A 146 -11.89 -8.92 8.22
N GLN A 147 -11.84 -8.22 7.08
CA GLN A 147 -10.98 -8.59 5.96
C GLN A 147 -9.49 -8.56 6.35
N TYR A 148 -9.06 -7.53 7.08
CA TYR A 148 -7.69 -7.44 7.59
C TYR A 148 -7.33 -8.65 8.47
N LEU A 149 -8.21 -9.04 9.38
CA LEU A 149 -7.99 -10.19 10.25
C LEU A 149 -7.92 -11.51 9.47
N ASP A 150 -8.71 -11.65 8.41
CA ASP A 150 -8.67 -12.84 7.56
C ASP A 150 -7.40 -12.88 6.71
N GLU A 151 -6.95 -11.76 6.15
CA GLU A 151 -5.66 -11.63 5.44
C GLU A 151 -4.47 -11.97 6.36
N LEU A 152 -4.51 -11.56 7.64
CA LEU A 152 -3.49 -11.94 8.61
C LEU A 152 -3.43 -13.46 8.84
N LYS A 153 -4.59 -14.12 8.95
CA LYS A 153 -4.65 -15.58 9.11
C LYS A 153 -4.11 -16.29 7.86
N LEU A 154 -4.47 -15.82 6.68
CA LEU A 154 -4.01 -16.37 5.40
C LEU A 154 -2.50 -16.23 5.27
N SER A 155 -1.92 -15.06 5.60
CA SER A 155 -0.47 -14.91 5.61
C SER A 155 0.19 -15.87 6.58
N ALA A 156 -0.30 -15.94 7.83
CA ALA A 156 0.31 -16.81 8.84
C ALA A 156 0.32 -18.28 8.41
N ALA A 157 -0.77 -18.76 7.80
CA ALA A 157 -0.83 -20.11 7.25
C ALA A 157 0.15 -20.34 6.08
N SER A 158 0.33 -19.33 5.21
CA SER A 158 1.30 -19.37 4.12
C SER A 158 2.75 -19.43 4.64
N ASP A 159 3.06 -18.63 5.66
CA ASP A 159 4.39 -18.61 6.29
C ASP A 159 4.73 -19.95 6.97
N GLU A 160 3.74 -20.57 7.61
CA GLU A 160 3.87 -21.90 8.21
C GLU A 160 4.11 -22.97 7.14
N ALA A 161 3.33 -22.95 6.05
CA ALA A 161 3.51 -23.87 4.93
C ALA A 161 4.89 -23.73 4.26
N ALA A 162 5.36 -22.49 4.05
CA ALA A 162 6.69 -22.22 3.50
C ALA A 162 7.80 -22.73 4.43
N SER A 163 7.63 -22.55 5.74
CA SER A 163 8.59 -23.04 6.75
C SER A 163 8.64 -24.57 6.79
N LEU A 164 7.50 -25.26 6.66
CA LEU A 164 7.43 -26.71 6.59
C LEU A 164 8.10 -27.24 5.31
N ASN A 165 7.80 -26.65 4.16
CA ASN A 165 8.45 -27.03 2.90
C ASN A 165 9.96 -26.85 2.95
N PHE A 166 10.45 -25.73 3.49
CA PHE A 166 11.89 -25.51 3.63
C PHE A 166 12.56 -26.55 4.55
N ARG A 167 11.88 -26.97 5.63
CA ARG A 167 12.39 -28.03 6.51
C ARG A 167 12.44 -29.38 5.81
N LEU A 168 11.38 -29.73 5.08
CA LEU A 168 11.30 -30.96 4.30
C LEU A 168 12.39 -31.01 3.21
N GLU A 169 12.60 -29.91 2.48
CA GLU A 169 13.65 -29.80 1.45
C GLU A 169 15.04 -30.03 2.05
N ARG A 170 15.34 -29.42 3.21
CA ARG A 170 16.60 -29.65 3.92
C ARG A 170 16.77 -31.10 4.37
N GLU A 171 15.73 -31.73 4.87
CA GLU A 171 15.77 -33.14 5.28
C GLU A 171 15.95 -34.08 4.08
N THR A 172 15.35 -33.77 2.92
CA THR A 172 15.54 -34.55 1.69
C THR A 172 16.94 -34.38 1.08
N ASP A 173 17.52 -33.19 1.12
CA ASP A 173 18.89 -32.95 0.65
C ASP A 173 19.95 -33.62 1.56
N GLU A 174 19.69 -33.65 2.87
CA GLU A 174 20.57 -34.33 3.84
C GLU A 174 20.47 -35.86 3.73
N ALA A 175 19.29 -36.39 3.38
CA ALA A 175 19.08 -37.82 3.12
C ALA A 175 19.72 -38.30 1.79
N LEU A 176 20.01 -37.40 0.85
CA LEU A 176 20.61 -37.68 -0.47
C LEU A 176 22.13 -37.45 -0.51
N GLY A 177 22.83 -37.61 0.62
CA GLY A 177 24.27 -37.34 0.81
C GLY A 177 25.20 -37.71 -0.37
N PRO A 178 26.40 -37.07 -0.46
CA PRO A 178 27.19 -36.98 -1.69
C PRO A 178 27.38 -38.34 -2.36
N SER A 179 26.80 -38.48 -3.56
CA SER A 179 26.94 -39.66 -4.41
C SER A 179 28.42 -39.95 -4.63
N ARG A 180 28.96 -40.91 -3.86
CA ARG A 180 30.29 -41.48 -4.11
C ARG A 180 30.19 -42.23 -5.44
N ALA A 181 30.65 -41.57 -6.50
CA ALA A 181 30.90 -42.22 -7.77
C ALA A 181 31.76 -43.48 -7.54
N PRO A 182 31.38 -44.66 -8.06
CA PRO A 182 32.16 -45.85 -7.88
C PRO A 182 33.52 -45.67 -8.57
N ALA A 183 34.59 -45.84 -7.80
CA ALA A 183 35.95 -45.87 -8.30
C ALA A 183 36.07 -46.96 -9.37
N ARG A 184 36.39 -46.57 -10.60
CA ARG A 184 36.79 -47.51 -11.66
C ARG A 184 38.17 -48.05 -11.30
N ILE A 185 38.25 -49.37 -11.11
CA ILE A 185 39.50 -50.15 -11.08
C ILE A 185 39.88 -50.48 -12.53
#